data_AF-A0A327ZS41-F1
#
_entry.id   AF-A0A327ZS41-F1
#
_cell.length_a   1.000
_cell.length_b   1.000
_cell.length_c   1.000
_cell.angle_alpha   90.00
_cell.angle_beta   90.00
_cell.angle_gamma   90.00
#
_symmetry.space_group_name_H-M   'P 1'
#
loop_
_entity.id
_entity.type
_entity.pdbx_description
1 polymer ?
#
loop_
_entity_poly.entity_id
_entity_poly.type
_entity_poly.pdbx_seq_one_letter_code
_entity_poly.pdbx_strand_id
1 'polypeptide(L)'
;MQKIKHYLNNTVKACVQNFMYFRTASAYKRLADINGLKNIKQNEMMQLTSEKEQLQSVLETYEIKPTEHLKNNRQPLINKLNTIDNDIDEIESLLLNLEEEKRNIQYEILLLSNVK
;
A
#
# COMPACT_ATOMS: atom_id res chain seq x y z
N MET A 1 -10.26 -53.60 -12.13
CA MET A 1 -9.52 -52.35 -12.44
C MET A 1 -10.38 -51.08 -12.50
N GLN A 2 -11.59 -51.09 -13.08
CA GLN A 2 -12.41 -49.87 -13.23
C GLN A 2 -12.74 -49.14 -11.91
N LYS A 3 -13.04 -49.87 -10.82
CA LYS A 3 -13.30 -49.27 -9.49
C LYS A 3 -12.10 -48.50 -8.93
N ILE A 4 -10.89 -49.05 -9.10
CA ILE A 4 -9.64 -48.42 -8.67
C ILE A 4 -9.39 -47.14 -9.49
N LYS A 5 -9.56 -47.21 -10.81
CA LYS A 5 -9.43 -46.04 -11.70
C LYS A 5 -10.43 -44.93 -11.34
N HIS A 6 -11.66 -45.28 -11.00
CA HIS A 6 -12.68 -44.34 -10.55
C HIS A 6 -12.27 -43.67 -9.23
N TYR A 7 -11.83 -44.45 -8.24
CA TYR A 7 -11.34 -43.93 -6.96
C TYR A 7 -10.14 -42.99 -7.13
N LEU A 8 -9.16 -43.37 -7.94
CA LEU A 8 -7.98 -42.53 -8.23
C LEU A 8 -8.41 -41.21 -8.89
N ASN A 9 -9.29 -41.25 -9.89
CA ASN A 9 -9.79 -40.04 -10.55
C ASN A 9 -10.52 -39.10 -9.58
N ASN A 10 -11.36 -39.63 -8.68
CA ASN A 10 -12.05 -38.81 -7.69
C ASN A 10 -11.06 -38.21 -6.67
N THR A 11 -10.03 -38.97 -6.29
CA THR A 11 -8.98 -38.50 -5.38
C THR A 11 -8.18 -37.36 -6.01
N VAL A 12 -7.79 -37.51 -7.28
CA VAL A 12 -7.08 -36.45 -8.02
C VAL A 12 -7.94 -35.19 -8.12
N LYS A 13 -9.24 -35.33 -8.45
CA LYS A 13 -10.18 -34.20 -8.48
C LYS A 13 -10.26 -33.47 -7.15
N ALA A 14 -10.41 -34.21 -6.05
CA ALA A 14 -10.44 -33.63 -4.71
C ALA A 14 -9.13 -32.92 -4.34
N CYS A 15 -7.99 -33.49 -4.73
CA CYS A 15 -6.67 -32.88 -4.49
C CYS A 15 -6.51 -31.55 -5.25
N VAL A 16 -6.92 -31.50 -6.52
CA VAL A 16 -6.90 -30.28 -7.34
C VAL A 16 -7.83 -29.21 -6.74
N GLN A 17 -9.05 -29.58 -6.35
CA GLN A 17 -10.00 -28.66 -5.73
C GLN A 17 -9.45 -28.07 -4.42
N ASN A 18 -8.88 -28.90 -3.55
CA ASN A 18 -8.27 -28.44 -2.31
C ASN A 18 -7.08 -27.51 -2.57
N PHE A 19 -6.23 -27.84 -3.55
CA PHE A 19 -5.11 -26.98 -3.94
C PHE A 19 -5.58 -25.59 -4.40
N MET A 20 -6.62 -25.54 -5.26
CA MET A 20 -7.20 -24.27 -5.72
C MET A 20 -7.82 -23.47 -4.57
N TYR A 21 -8.46 -24.14 -3.61
CA TYR A 21 -8.98 -23.51 -2.41
C TYR A 21 -7.87 -22.87 -1.57
N PHE A 22 -6.78 -23.59 -1.30
CA PHE A 22 -5.64 -23.05 -0.55
C PHE A 22 -4.99 -21.86 -1.25
N ARG A 23 -4.81 -21.94 -2.58
CA ARG A 23 -4.29 -20.83 -3.39
C ARG A 23 -5.19 -19.59 -3.29
N THR A 24 -6.50 -19.78 -3.42
CA THR A 24 -7.48 -18.70 -3.31
C THR A 24 -7.43 -18.05 -1.92
N ALA A 25 -7.43 -18.84 -0.85
CA ALA A 25 -7.32 -18.34 0.51
C ALA A 25 -6.02 -17.54 0.73
N SER A 26 -4.89 -18.04 0.21
CA SER A 26 -3.61 -17.32 0.26
C SER A 26 -3.62 -16.01 -0.51
N ALA A 27 -4.31 -15.95 -1.64
CA ALA A 27 -4.45 -14.73 -2.43
C ALA A 27 -5.29 -13.67 -1.69
N TYR A 28 -6.41 -14.08 -1.07
CA TYR A 28 -7.21 -13.19 -0.22
C TYR A 28 -6.45 -12.66 0.99
N LYS A 29 -5.59 -13.48 1.61
CA LYS A 29 -4.71 -13.02 2.69
C LYS A 29 -3.77 -11.92 2.22
N ARG A 30 -3.05 -12.13 1.11
CA ARG A 30 -2.16 -11.11 0.54
C ARG A 30 -2.92 -9.83 0.18
N LEU A 31 -4.15 -9.94 -0.33
CA LEU A 31 -5.00 -8.78 -0.61
C LEU A 31 -5.33 -7.97 0.66
N ALA A 32 -5.63 -8.66 1.77
CA ALA A 32 -5.87 -8.01 3.06
C ALA A 32 -4.59 -7.31 3.58
N ASP A 33 -3.44 -7.97 3.47
CA ASP A 33 -2.14 -7.40 3.85
C ASP A 33 -1.84 -6.11 3.06
N ILE A 34 -2.04 -6.11 1.74
CA ILE A 34 -1.87 -4.92 0.89
C ILE A 34 -2.81 -3.80 1.33
N ASN A 35 -4.09 -4.07 1.56
CA ASN A 35 -5.03 -3.04 2.01
C ASN A 35 -4.61 -2.45 3.37
N GLY A 36 -4.07 -3.28 4.28
CA GLY A 36 -3.51 -2.83 5.55
C GLY A 36 -2.33 -1.88 5.34
N LEU A 37 -1.36 -2.27 4.50
CA LEU A 37 -0.19 -1.43 4.17
C LEU A 37 -0.58 -0.12 3.50
N LYS A 38 -1.54 -0.15 2.57
CA LYS A 38 -2.06 1.07 1.93
C LYS A 38 -2.66 2.04 2.95
N ASN A 39 -3.47 1.54 3.88
CA ASN A 39 -4.05 2.37 4.93
C ASN A 39 -2.97 3.00 5.83
N ILE A 40 -1.93 2.24 6.19
CA ILE A 40 -0.80 2.76 6.96
C ILE A 40 -0.11 3.90 6.20
N LYS A 41 0.23 3.68 4.93
CA LYS A 41 0.90 4.68 4.10
C LYS A 41 0.06 5.92 3.83
N GLN A 42 -1.25 5.76 3.66
CA GLN A 42 -2.18 6.89 3.55
C GLN A 42 -2.24 7.72 4.85
N ASN A 43 -2.26 7.06 6.01
CA ASN A 43 -2.23 7.76 7.29
C ASN A 43 -0.91 8.53 7.50
N GLU A 44 0.22 7.93 7.13
CA GLU A 44 1.53 8.57 7.14
C GLU A 44 1.56 9.81 6.24
N MET A 45 1.04 9.70 5.02
CA MET A 45 0.90 10.83 4.09
C MET A 45 0.05 11.95 4.68
N MET A 46 -1.08 11.63 5.31
CA MET A 46 -1.93 12.65 5.95
C MET A 46 -1.20 13.38 7.09
N GLN A 47 -0.40 12.67 7.89
CA GLN A 47 0.39 13.26 8.97
C GLN A 47 1.45 14.22 8.41
N LEU A 48 2.19 13.78 7.38
CA LEU A 48 3.20 14.58 6.70
C LEU A 48 2.60 15.83 6.05
N THR A 49 1.45 15.70 5.38
CA THR A 49 0.74 16.85 4.81
C THR A 49 0.32 17.84 5.89
N SER A 50 -0.18 17.37 7.03
CA SER A 50 -0.53 18.25 8.14
C SER A 50 0.69 18.96 8.74
N GLU A 51 1.81 18.26 8.90
CA GLU A 51 3.08 18.85 9.34
C GLU A 51 3.57 19.90 8.34
N LYS A 52 3.49 19.60 7.04
CA LYS A 52 3.84 20.53 5.95
C LYS A 52 3.03 21.82 6.03
N GLU A 53 1.70 21.72 6.16
CA GLU A 53 0.80 22.88 6.29
C GLU A 53 1.15 23.74 7.51
N GLN A 54 1.44 23.11 8.66
CA GLN A 54 1.84 23.82 9.88
C GLN A 54 3.17 24.57 9.67
N LEU A 55 4.17 23.91 9.07
CA LEU A 55 5.48 24.50 8.79
C LEU A 55 5.40 25.62 7.75
N GLN A 56 4.53 25.49 6.75
CA GLN A 56 4.25 26.54 5.76
C GLN A 56 3.60 27.77 6.42
N SER A 57 2.60 27.57 7.27
CA SER A 57 1.97 28.67 8.02
C SER A 57 2.97 29.43 8.92
N VAL A 58 3.90 28.69 9.53
CA VAL A 58 5.01 29.26 10.31
C VAL A 58 5.94 30.09 9.41
N LEU A 59 6.28 29.61 8.21
CA LEU A 59 7.07 30.37 7.24
C LEU A 59 6.37 31.64 6.76
N GLU A 60 5.08 31.57 6.42
CA GLU A 60 4.28 32.73 5.99
C GLU A 60 4.24 33.81 7.09
N THR A 61 4.12 33.40 8.35
CA THR A 61 4.17 34.31 9.50
C THR A 61 5.51 35.06 9.58
N TYR A 62 6.62 34.43 9.19
CA TYR A 62 7.93 35.08 9.15
C TYR A 62 8.06 36.14 8.06
N GLU A 63 7.37 35.96 6.93
CA GLU A 63 7.39 36.93 5.83
C GLU A 63 6.64 38.22 6.19
N ILE A 64 5.64 38.13 7.08
CA ILE A 64 4.83 39.26 7.53
C ILE A 64 5.52 40.08 8.64
N LYS A 65 6.28 39.44 9.55
CA LYS A 65 6.99 40.13 10.66
C LYS A 65 8.40 39.54 10.90
N PRO A 66 9.42 39.95 10.13
CA PRO A 66 10.78 39.46 10.31
C PRO A 66 11.42 40.04 11.59
N THR A 67 11.79 39.18 12.54
CA THR A 67 12.66 39.52 13.69
C THR A 67 14.00 38.78 13.54
N GLU A 68 15.06 39.21 14.23
CA GLU A 68 16.41 38.63 14.04
C GLU A 68 16.49 37.13 14.37
N HIS A 69 15.75 36.66 15.37
CA HIS A 69 15.61 35.24 15.68
C HIS A 69 14.96 34.43 14.54
N LEU A 70 14.19 35.10 13.66
CA LEU A 70 13.42 34.48 12.57
C LEU A 70 14.23 34.32 11.27
N LYS A 71 15.29 35.12 11.05
CA LYS A 71 16.18 34.96 9.88
C LYS A 71 17.00 33.67 9.93
N ASN A 72 17.47 33.29 11.12
CA ASN A 72 18.35 32.13 11.29
C ASN A 72 17.61 30.78 11.18
N ASN A 73 16.28 30.77 11.37
CA ASN A 73 15.46 29.56 11.34
C ASN A 73 14.77 29.29 9.99
N ARG A 74 14.82 30.24 9.05
CA ARG A 74 14.15 30.12 7.74
C ARG A 74 14.72 28.96 6.91
N GLN A 75 16.03 28.87 6.76
CA GLN A 75 16.67 27.83 5.94
C GLN A 75 16.45 26.41 6.51
N PRO A 76 16.61 26.17 7.84
CA PRO A 76 16.24 24.88 8.43
C PRO A 76 14.78 24.46 8.15
N LEU A 77 13.84 25.40 8.19
CA LEU A 77 12.42 25.10 7.96
C LEU A 77 12.12 24.79 6.49
N ILE A 78 12.74 25.51 5.56
CA ILE A 78 12.68 25.18 4.12
C ILE A 78 13.26 23.79 3.86
N ASN A 79 14.40 23.46 4.47
CA ASN A 79 15.00 22.13 4.33
C ASN A 79 14.09 21.02 4.86
N LYS A 80 13.39 21.27 5.98
CA LYS A 80 12.38 20.34 6.52
C LYS A 80 11.21 20.16 5.57
N LEU A 81 10.67 21.25 5.00
CA LEU A 81 9.60 21.16 4.00
C LEU A 81 10.02 20.34 2.78
N ASN A 82 11.22 20.58 2.26
CA ASN A 82 11.74 19.79 1.14
C ASN A 82 11.89 18.30 1.48
N THR A 83 12.23 17.99 2.75
CA THR A 83 12.32 16.60 3.21
C THR A 83 10.94 15.97 3.23
N ILE A 84 9.95 16.67 3.79
CA ILE A 84 8.56 16.22 3.82
C ILE A 84 8.01 16.03 2.39
N ASP A 85 8.34 16.92 1.46
CA ASP A 85 7.93 16.80 0.06
C ASP A 85 8.49 15.52 -0.58
N ASN A 86 9.78 15.24 -0.37
CA ASN A 86 10.38 13.99 -0.85
C ASN A 86 9.73 12.76 -0.21
N ASP A 87 9.48 12.78 1.10
CA ASP A 87 8.83 11.66 1.81
C ASP A 87 7.40 11.42 1.30
N ILE A 88 6.66 12.49 0.98
CA ILE A 88 5.33 12.40 0.36
C ILE A 88 5.42 11.78 -1.03
N ASP A 89 6.35 12.24 -1.88
CA ASP A 89 6.55 11.69 -3.24
C ASP A 89 6.91 10.19 -3.20
N GLU A 90 7.75 9.78 -2.25
CA GLU A 90 8.08 8.38 -2.02
C GLU A 90 6.86 7.55 -1.60
N ILE A 91 6.04 8.07 -0.69
CA ILE A 91 4.79 7.42 -0.26
C ILE A 91 3.80 7.31 -1.43
N GLU A 92 3.67 8.34 -2.27
CA GLU A 92 2.81 8.29 -3.46
C GLU A 92 3.26 7.20 -4.43
N SER A 93 4.56 7.10 -4.70
CA SER A 93 5.13 6.03 -5.52
C SER A 93 4.82 4.64 -4.94
N LEU A 94 5.01 4.46 -3.63
CA LEU A 94 4.68 3.21 -2.95
C LEU A 94 3.19 2.87 -3.03
N LEU A 95 2.30 3.86 -2.88
CA LEU A 95 0.86 3.66 -3.00
C LEU A 95 0.42 3.24 -4.40
N LEU A 96 1.08 3.76 -5.45
CA LEU A 96 0.85 3.34 -6.83
C LEU A 96 1.27 1.89 -7.05
N ASN A 97 2.45 1.50 -6.56
CA ASN A 97 2.94 0.13 -6.64
C ASN A 97 2.01 -0.85 -5.90
N LEU A 98 1.58 -0.50 -4.68
CA LEU A 98 0.61 -1.31 -3.92
C LEU A 98 -0.73 -1.45 -4.63
N GLU A 99 -1.19 -0.42 -5.36
CA GLU A 99 -2.41 -0.52 -6.17
C GLU A 99 -2.24 -1.46 -7.37
N GLU A 100 -1.06 -1.46 -8.00
CA GLU A 100 -0.75 -2.42 -9.07
C GLU A 100 -0.72 -3.86 -8.54
N GLU A 101 -0.02 -4.10 -7.43
CA GLU A 101 0.01 -5.42 -6.78
C GLU A 101 -1.39 -5.90 -6.38
N LYS A 102 -2.23 -4.99 -5.85
CA LYS A 102 -3.63 -5.28 -5.54
C LYS A 102 -4.39 -5.76 -6.78
N ARG A 103 -4.27 -5.06 -7.92
CA ARG A 103 -4.91 -5.47 -9.18
C ARG A 103 -4.42 -6.84 -9.64
N ASN A 104 -3.13 -7.12 -9.53
CA ASN A 104 -2.55 -8.41 -9.89
C ASN A 104 -3.11 -9.57 -9.04
N ILE A 105 -3.25 -9.36 -7.73
CA ILE A 105 -3.84 -10.37 -6.83
C ILE A 105 -5.33 -10.55 -7.11
N GLN A 106 -6.07 -9.48 -7.37
CA GLN A 106 -7.49 -9.58 -7.75
C GLN A 106 -7.66 -10.37 -9.05
N TYR A 107 -6.77 -10.18 -10.01
CA TYR A 107 -6.74 -10.96 -11.25
C TYR A 107 -6.41 -12.44 -10.98
N GLU A 108 -5.43 -12.74 -10.11
CA GLU A 108 -5.13 -14.11 -9.69
C GLU A 108 -6.35 -14.79 -9.05
N ILE A 109 -7.06 -14.11 -8.16
CA ILE A 109 -8.29 -14.62 -7.53
C ILE A 109 -9.35 -14.91 -8.60
N LEU A 110 -9.54 -14.00 -9.57
CA LEU A 110 -10.48 -14.20 -10.67
C LEU A 110 -10.15 -15.48 -11.46
N LEU A 111 -8.88 -15.66 -11.84
CA LEU A 111 -8.42 -16.85 -12.56
C LEU A 111 -8.68 -18.13 -11.76
N LEU A 112 -8.32 -18.15 -10.47
CA LEU A 112 -8.54 -19.31 -9.60
C LEU A 112 -10.03 -19.63 -9.41
N SER A 113 -10.88 -18.60 -9.36
CA SER A 113 -12.33 -18.74 -9.18
C SER A 113 -13.06 -19.26 -10.43
N ASN A 114 -12.47 -19.06 -11.61
CA ASN A 114 -13.03 -19.48 -12.90
C ASN A 114 -12.64 -20.91 -13.30
N VAL A 115 -11.75 -21.60 -12.56
CA VAL A 115 -11.39 -23.01 -12.81
C VAL A 115 -12.42 -23.98 -12.20
N LYS A 116 -13.72 -23.72 -12.40
CA LYS A 116 -14.81 -24.60 -11.94
C LYS A 116 -15.14 -25.69 -12.94
#